data_AF-A0AAE1FAR1-F1
#
_entry.id   AF-A0AAE1FAR1-F1
#
_cell.length_a   1.000
_cell.length_b   1.000
_cell.length_c   1.000
_cell.angle_alpha   90.00
_cell.angle_beta   90.00
_cell.angle_gamma   90.00
#
_symmetry.space_group_name_H-M   'P 1'
#
loop_
_entity.id
_entity.type
_entity.pdbx_description
1 polymer ?
#
loop_
_entity_poly.entity_id
_entity_poly.type
_entity_poly.pdbx_seq_one_letter_code
_entity_poly.pdbx_strand_id
1 'polypeptide(L)'
;MQLEKGLSIISLTAEYNVGVTTVKDLSQIQDKIKAFSPKFDISEKGEEAKTIRKILKLLKDSELEESVYKWGSQQQSNGIPVHGCDIQHAAQRLAQHLSVENFKSSSGWLWRFRQRHGKSNKPVCGESLSADVEAVEPFCEKINELIKSEKN
;
A
#
# COMPACT_ATOMS: atom_id res chain seq x y z
N MET A 1 26.05 5.97 13.00
CA MET A 1 26.45 7.24 12.38
C MET A 1 27.28 8.05 13.35
N GLN A 2 28.18 8.92 12.88
CA GLN A 2 29.11 9.69 13.74
C GLN A 2 28.42 10.61 14.77
N LEU A 3 27.17 11.03 14.54
CA LEU A 3 26.32 11.73 15.52
C LEU A 3 26.02 10.89 16.78
N GLU A 4 25.84 9.58 16.63
CA GLU A 4 25.57 8.69 17.78
C GLU A 4 26.84 8.37 18.59
N LYS A 5 28.02 8.75 18.06
CA LYS A 5 29.30 8.70 18.77
C LYS A 5 29.59 10.00 19.55
N GLY A 6 28.63 10.92 19.63
CA GLY A 6 28.75 12.17 20.40
C GLY A 6 29.44 13.33 19.65
N LEU A 7 29.64 13.22 18.33
CA LEU A 7 30.24 14.29 17.52
C LEU A 7 29.20 15.40 17.24
N SER A 8 29.63 16.64 17.39
CA SER A 8 28.79 17.82 17.18
C SER A 8 28.43 18.00 15.70
N ILE A 9 27.22 18.49 15.43
CA ILE A 9 26.78 18.84 14.07
C ILE A 9 27.80 19.76 13.38
N ILE A 10 28.42 20.66 14.15
CA ILE A 10 29.42 21.62 13.63
C ILE A 10 30.68 20.90 13.15
N SER A 11 31.16 19.88 13.86
CA SER A 11 32.36 19.14 13.42
C SER A 11 32.10 18.36 12.13
N LEU A 12 30.90 17.80 11.97
CA LEU A 12 30.50 17.11 10.74
C LEU A 12 30.37 18.05 9.55
N THR A 13 29.86 19.26 9.77
CA THR A 13 29.73 20.25 8.70
C THR A 13 31.10 20.71 8.20
N ALA A 14 32.09 20.80 9.10
CA ALA A 14 33.47 21.15 8.76
C ALA A 14 34.22 20.00 8.07
N GLU A 15 34.04 18.76 8.55
CA GLU A 15 34.73 17.58 8.02
C GLU A 15 34.24 17.18 6.62
N TYR A 16 32.93 17.25 6.39
CA TYR A 16 32.32 16.79 5.14
C TYR A 16 31.94 17.93 4.18
N ASN A 17 32.15 19.20 4.57
CA ASN A 17 31.74 20.39 3.82
C ASN A 17 30.26 20.34 3.40
N VAL A 18 29.41 19.89 4.32
CA VAL A 18 27.96 19.77 4.13
C VAL A 18 27.28 20.80 5.01
N GLY A 19 26.26 21.49 4.50
CA GLY A 19 25.52 22.49 5.26
C GLY A 19 24.83 21.93 6.52
N VAL A 20 24.77 22.73 7.58
CA VAL A 20 24.17 22.37 8.88
C VAL A 20 22.73 21.84 8.74
N THR A 21 21.96 22.45 7.84
CA THR A 21 20.58 22.05 7.51
C THR A 21 20.53 20.65 6.90
N THR A 22 21.39 20.35 5.94
CA THR A 22 21.49 19.04 5.31
C THR A 22 21.86 17.95 6.31
N VAL A 23 22.77 18.24 7.25
CA VAL A 23 23.14 17.28 8.32
C VAL A 23 21.95 16.98 9.24
N LYS A 24 21.12 17.99 9.56
CA LYS A 24 19.88 17.79 10.34
C LYS A 24 18.84 16.98 9.58
N ASP A 25 18.61 17.28 8.31
CA ASP A 25 17.64 16.55 7.48
C ASP A 25 18.01 15.07 7.35
N LEU A 26 19.30 14.78 7.17
CA LEU A 26 19.81 13.40 7.13
C LEU A 26 19.57 12.66 8.45
N SER A 27 19.79 13.33 9.59
CA SER A 27 19.48 12.76 10.91
C SER A 27 18.00 12.43 11.06
N GLN A 28 17.11 13.35 10.68
CA GLN A 28 15.67 13.12 10.77
C GLN A 28 15.19 12.00 9.85
N ILE A 29 15.77 11.89 8.64
CA ILE A 29 15.49 10.78 7.73
C ILE A 29 15.93 9.46 8.36
N GLN A 30 17.09 9.43 8.99
CA GLN A 30 17.61 8.24 9.66
C GLN A 30 16.69 7.78 10.80
N ASP A 31 16.22 8.69 11.65
CA ASP A 31 15.30 8.37 12.75
C ASP A 31 13.99 7.79 12.23
N LYS A 32 13.45 8.37 11.14
CA LYS A 32 12.27 7.85 10.45
C LYS A 32 12.51 6.46 9.85
N ILE A 33 13.70 6.18 9.33
CA ILE A 33 14.03 4.84 8.81
C ILE A 33 14.09 3.83 9.96
N LYS A 34 14.79 4.15 11.06
CA LYS A 34 14.89 3.27 12.24
C LYS A 34 13.52 2.92 12.82
N ALA A 35 12.62 3.90 12.93
CA ALA A 35 11.26 3.68 13.43
C ALA A 35 10.41 2.75 12.54
N PHE A 36 10.73 2.62 11.25
CA PHE A 36 9.95 1.85 10.27
C PHE A 36 10.63 0.58 9.74
N SER A 37 11.92 0.37 10.05
CA SER A 37 12.69 -0.83 9.70
C SER A 37 12.04 -2.17 10.08
N PRO A 38 11.29 -2.35 11.19
CA PRO A 38 10.69 -3.65 11.50
C PRO A 38 9.49 -4.02 10.60
N LYS A 39 8.93 -3.08 9.82
CA LYS A 39 7.75 -3.33 8.97
C LYS A 39 8.08 -3.81 7.55
N PHE A 40 9.35 -3.72 7.13
CA PHE A 40 9.79 -4.10 5.79
C PHE A 40 11.05 -4.98 5.91
N ASP A 41 10.95 -6.25 5.50
CA ASP A 41 12.13 -7.12 5.34
C ASP A 41 12.98 -6.61 4.18
N ILE A 42 14.02 -5.84 4.51
CA ILE A 42 14.99 -5.34 3.52
C ILE A 42 16.08 -6.39 3.40
N SER A 43 15.92 -7.33 2.45
CA SER A 43 17.02 -8.20 2.05
C SER A 43 18.13 -7.34 1.45
N GLU A 44 19.27 -7.34 2.14
CA GLU A 44 20.47 -6.55 1.85
C GLU A 44 21.05 -6.89 0.48
N LYS A 45 20.67 -6.18 -0.60
CA LYS A 45 21.55 -5.97 -1.76
C LYS A 45 21.32 -4.60 -2.39
N GLY A 46 22.29 -3.71 -2.15
CA GLY A 46 22.69 -2.53 -2.93
C GLY A 46 21.59 -1.63 -3.50
N GLU A 47 21.40 -0.45 -2.89
CA GLU A 47 20.95 0.85 -3.47
C GLU A 47 20.34 1.74 -2.37
N GLU A 48 21.20 2.34 -1.54
CA GLU A 48 20.81 3.07 -0.32
C GLU A 48 19.85 4.24 -0.60
N ALA A 49 20.13 5.06 -1.63
CA ALA A 49 19.29 6.21 -1.98
C ALA A 49 17.91 5.83 -2.56
N LYS A 50 17.81 4.74 -3.34
CA LYS A 50 16.51 4.25 -3.83
C LYS A 50 15.69 3.62 -2.71
N THR A 51 16.35 2.94 -1.77
CA THR A 51 15.70 2.37 -0.58
C THR A 51 15.16 3.48 0.33
N ILE A 52 15.95 4.53 0.59
CA ILE A 52 15.50 5.71 1.36
C ILE A 52 14.29 6.37 0.69
N ARG A 53 14.32 6.61 -0.64
CA ARG A 53 13.17 7.18 -1.36
C ARG A 53 11.94 6.27 -1.29
N LYS A 54 12.10 4.96 -1.39
CA LYS A 54 11.00 3.98 -1.25
C LYS A 54 10.39 4.05 0.15
N ILE A 55 11.21 4.07 1.20
CA ILE A 55 10.77 4.17 2.60
C ILE A 55 10.08 5.50 2.86
N LEU A 56 10.67 6.63 2.47
CA LEU A 56 10.06 7.95 2.66
C LEU A 56 8.73 8.12 1.90
N LYS A 57 8.59 7.46 0.75
CA LYS A 57 7.33 7.46 -0.01
C LYS A 57 6.27 6.57 0.66
N LEU A 58 6.68 5.43 1.21
CA LEU A 58 5.84 4.59 2.05
C LEU A 58 5.28 5.37 3.25
N LEU A 59 6.10 6.20 3.92
CA LEU A 59 5.65 7.01 5.07
C LEU A 59 4.52 7.99 4.75
N LYS A 60 4.45 8.53 3.53
CA LYS A 60 3.46 9.55 3.17
C LYS A 60 2.08 8.95 2.89
N ASP A 61 2.02 7.72 2.40
CA ASP A 61 0.77 7.05 2.02
C ASP A 61 0.44 5.84 2.91
N SER A 62 1.18 5.66 4.02
CA SER A 62 1.21 4.41 4.81
C SER A 62 -0.13 4.07 5.45
N GLU A 63 -0.85 5.05 5.99
CA GLU A 63 -2.05 4.78 6.80
C GLU A 63 -3.24 4.33 5.94
N LEU A 64 -3.43 4.99 4.79
CA LEU A 64 -4.44 4.59 3.82
C LEU A 64 -4.12 3.21 3.25
N GLU A 65 -2.88 2.98 2.84
CA GLU A 65 -2.47 1.69 2.27
C GLU A 65 -2.60 0.54 3.27
N GLU A 66 -2.21 0.75 4.53
CA GLU A 66 -2.36 -0.23 5.61
C GLU A 66 -3.84 -0.53 5.89
N SER A 67 -4.69 0.49 5.87
CA SER A 67 -6.14 0.32 6.05
C SER A 67 -6.76 -0.52 4.93
N VAL A 68 -6.36 -0.27 3.67
CA VAL A 68 -6.82 -1.07 2.52
C VAL A 68 -6.32 -2.51 2.61
N TYR A 69 -5.08 -2.71 3.02
CA TYR A 69 -4.52 -4.04 3.21
C TYR A 69 -5.29 -4.82 4.28
N LYS A 70 -5.53 -4.23 5.46
CA LYS A 70 -6.31 -4.85 6.54
C LYS A 70 -7.71 -5.23 6.09
N TRP A 71 -8.40 -4.32 5.39
CA TRP A 71 -9.70 -4.60 4.82
C TRP A 71 -9.65 -5.81 3.87
N GLY A 72 -8.68 -5.85 2.96
CA GLY A 72 -8.52 -6.97 2.02
C GLY A 72 -8.24 -8.30 2.71
N SER A 73 -7.38 -8.30 3.73
CA SER A 73 -7.11 -9.48 4.56
C SER A 73 -8.37 -9.96 5.30
N GLN A 74 -9.19 -9.03 5.82
CA GLN A 74 -10.44 -9.38 6.48
C GLN A 74 -11.42 -10.05 5.52
N GLN A 75 -11.57 -9.51 4.30
CA GLN A 75 -12.45 -10.12 3.28
C GLN A 75 -11.99 -11.55 2.93
N GLN A 76 -10.68 -11.75 2.74
CA GLN A 76 -10.12 -13.07 2.48
C GLN A 76 -10.35 -14.04 3.63
N SER A 77 -10.20 -13.58 4.89
CA SER A 77 -10.47 -14.42 6.07
C SER A 77 -11.94 -14.82 6.19
N ASN A 78 -12.85 -14.03 5.63
CA ASN A 78 -14.27 -14.33 5.55
C ASN A 78 -14.63 -15.22 4.33
N GLY A 79 -13.62 -15.70 3.58
CA GLY A 79 -13.83 -16.51 2.37
C GLY A 79 -14.33 -15.71 1.16
N ILE A 80 -14.30 -14.37 1.22
CA ILE A 80 -14.77 -13.52 0.13
C ILE A 80 -13.61 -13.27 -0.84
N PRO A 81 -13.76 -13.65 -2.12
CA PRO A 81 -12.74 -13.35 -3.11
C PRO A 81 -12.66 -11.83 -3.36
N VAL A 82 -11.45 -11.28 -3.22
CA VAL A 82 -11.19 -9.84 -3.40
C VAL A 82 -10.58 -9.59 -4.77
N HIS A 83 -11.31 -8.89 -5.64
CA HIS A 83 -10.82 -8.52 -6.96
C HIS A 83 -10.09 -7.17 -6.95
N GLY A 84 -9.41 -6.86 -8.06
CA GLY A 84 -8.69 -5.59 -8.20
C GLY A 84 -9.59 -4.36 -8.09
N CYS A 85 -10.77 -4.42 -8.69
CA CYS A 85 -11.77 -3.34 -8.62
C CYS A 85 -12.25 -3.14 -7.18
N ASP A 86 -12.45 -4.20 -6.41
CA ASP A 86 -12.87 -4.13 -5.01
C ASP A 86 -11.84 -3.40 -4.16
N ILE A 87 -10.55 -3.67 -4.38
CA ILE A 87 -9.44 -2.96 -3.73
C ILE A 87 -9.45 -1.47 -4.10
N GLN A 88 -9.70 -1.12 -5.36
CA GLN A 88 -9.76 0.27 -5.80
C GLN A 88 -10.93 1.03 -5.16
N HIS A 89 -12.10 0.40 -5.08
CA HIS A 89 -13.28 0.97 -4.43
C HIS A 89 -13.06 1.14 -2.92
N ALA A 90 -12.51 0.13 -2.26
CA ALA A 90 -12.17 0.18 -0.84
C ALA A 90 -11.16 1.29 -0.55
N ALA A 91 -10.12 1.42 -1.39
CA ALA A 91 -9.13 2.48 -1.27
C ALA A 91 -9.74 3.89 -1.40
N GLN A 92 -10.68 4.07 -2.31
CA GLN A 92 -11.36 5.35 -2.47
C GLN A 92 -12.26 5.68 -1.27
N ARG A 93 -13.00 4.71 -0.75
CA ARG A 93 -13.82 4.87 0.46
C ARG A 93 -12.97 5.18 1.69
N LEU A 94 -11.88 4.44 1.88
CA LEU A 94 -10.96 4.65 2.99
C LEU A 94 -10.23 6.00 2.88
N ALA A 95 -9.89 6.46 1.67
CA ALA A 95 -9.30 7.78 1.46
C ALA A 95 -10.26 8.90 1.87
N GLN A 96 -11.56 8.77 1.57
CA GLN A 96 -12.58 9.71 2.02
C GLN A 96 -12.68 9.73 3.56
N HIS A 97 -12.68 8.56 4.19
CA HIS A 97 -12.78 8.42 5.64
C HIS A 97 -11.55 8.98 6.38
N LEU A 98 -10.37 8.81 5.80
CA LEU A 98 -9.10 9.31 6.35
C LEU A 98 -8.78 10.75 5.92
N SER A 99 -9.73 11.43 5.24
CA SER A 99 -9.55 12.80 4.72
C SER A 99 -8.29 12.97 3.86
N VAL A 100 -7.90 11.94 3.10
CA VAL A 100 -6.76 11.98 2.18
C VAL A 100 -7.20 12.64 0.89
N GLU A 101 -6.92 13.94 0.77
CA GLU A 101 -7.24 14.72 -0.42
C GLU A 101 -6.44 14.26 -1.65
N ASN A 102 -7.04 14.38 -2.83
CA ASN A 102 -6.43 14.08 -4.13
C ASN A 102 -5.96 12.62 -4.34
N PHE A 103 -6.38 11.68 -3.50
CA PHE A 103 -6.10 10.27 -3.71
C PHE A 103 -6.82 9.74 -4.96
N LYS A 104 -6.08 9.03 -5.83
CA LYS A 104 -6.63 8.33 -6.98
C LYS A 104 -6.27 6.86 -6.92
N SER A 105 -7.29 6.00 -6.83
CA SER A 105 -7.21 4.55 -6.94
C SER A 105 -6.94 4.09 -8.39
N SER A 106 -5.96 4.72 -9.04
CA SER A 106 -5.57 4.42 -10.42
C SER A 106 -5.07 2.98 -10.59
N SER A 107 -5.10 2.49 -11.83
CA SER A 107 -4.55 1.18 -12.20
C SER A 107 -3.06 1.05 -11.80
N GLY A 108 -2.30 2.14 -11.94
CA GLY A 108 -0.90 2.21 -11.52
C GLY A 108 -0.72 2.10 -10.01
N TRP A 109 -1.61 2.72 -9.22
CA TRP A 109 -1.61 2.57 -7.76
C TRP A 109 -1.94 1.13 -7.36
N LEU A 110 -2.97 0.51 -7.95
CA LEU A 110 -3.32 -0.88 -7.69
C LEU A 110 -2.17 -1.84 -8.05
N TRP A 111 -1.51 -1.64 -9.18
CA TRP A 111 -0.33 -2.43 -9.55
C TRP A 111 0.78 -2.31 -8.50
N ARG A 112 1.09 -1.09 -8.05
CA ARG A 112 2.08 -0.85 -6.98
C ARG A 112 1.65 -1.46 -5.65
N PHE A 113 0.37 -1.37 -5.30
CA PHE A 113 -0.22 -1.97 -4.09
C PHE A 113 -0.01 -3.50 -4.10
N ARG A 114 -0.34 -4.15 -5.23
CA ARG A 114 -0.09 -5.58 -5.43
C ARG A 114 1.39 -5.93 -5.37
N GLN A 115 2.29 -5.13 -5.93
CA GLN A 115 3.72 -5.41 -5.82
C GLN A 115 4.24 -5.30 -4.38
N ARG A 116 3.63 -4.45 -3.54
CA ARG A 116 4.00 -4.24 -2.13
C ARG A 116 3.45 -5.34 -1.23
N HIS A 117 2.16 -5.69 -1.40
CA HIS A 117 1.45 -6.63 -0.52
C HIS A 117 1.27 -8.03 -1.13
N GLY A 118 1.66 -8.22 -2.39
CA GLY A 118 1.41 -9.43 -3.18
C GLY A 118 2.40 -10.57 -2.95
N LYS A 119 3.00 -10.66 -1.76
CA LYS A 119 3.54 -11.94 -1.30
C LYS A 119 2.46 -12.63 -0.47
N SER A 120 1.94 -13.71 -1.06
CA SER A 120 1.05 -14.72 -0.47
C SER A 120 -0.45 -14.67 -0.81
N ASN A 121 -0.81 -14.44 -2.08
CA ASN A 121 -1.94 -15.17 -2.64
C ASN A 121 -1.36 -16.32 -3.47
N LYS A 122 -1.07 -17.44 -2.81
CA LYS A 122 -1.07 -18.72 -3.53
C LYS A 122 -2.43 -18.83 -4.21
N PRO A 123 -2.51 -19.25 -5.48
CA PRO A 123 -3.81 -19.65 -6.01
C PRO A 123 -4.36 -20.71 -5.05
N VAL A 124 -5.55 -20.47 -4.52
CA VAL A 124 -6.38 -21.58 -4.04
C VAL A 124 -6.71 -22.37 -5.30
N CYS A 125 -5.81 -23.29 -5.65
CA CYS A 125 -6.06 -24.33 -6.62
C CYS A 125 -6.92 -25.38 -5.91
N GLY A 126 -8.09 -25.62 -6.48
CA GLY A 126 -9.17 -26.44 -5.92
C GLY A 126 -10.34 -25.50 -5.59
N GLU A 127 -11.23 -25.15 -6.50
CA GLU A 127 -11.93 -26.02 -7.44
C GLU A 127 -12.03 -25.35 -8.82
N SER A 128 -11.73 -26.11 -9.86
CA SER A 128 -12.15 -25.80 -11.22
C SER A 128 -13.69 -25.88 -11.29
N LEU A 129 -14.37 -24.80 -10.95
CA LEU A 129 -15.76 -24.62 -11.35
C LEU A 129 -15.74 -24.20 -12.81
N SER A 130 -15.88 -25.21 -13.67
CA SER A 130 -16.47 -25.07 -15.00
C SER A 130 -17.78 -24.29 -14.85
N ALA A 131 -17.70 -22.97 -14.92
CA ALA A 131 -18.87 -22.13 -14.96
C ALA A 131 -19.49 -22.32 -16.35
N ASP A 132 -20.58 -23.09 -16.40
CA ASP A 132 -21.47 -23.12 -17.56
C ASP A 132 -21.92 -21.67 -17.83
N VAL A 133 -21.35 -21.11 -18.91
CA VAL A 133 -21.61 -19.74 -19.39
C VAL A 133 -23.11 -19.54 -19.72
N GLU A 134 -23.85 -20.63 -19.89
CA GLU A 134 -25.26 -20.65 -20.29
C GLU A 134 -26.24 -20.26 -19.16
N ALA A 135 -25.81 -20.31 -17.89
CA ALA A 135 -26.68 -19.95 -16.74
C ALA A 135 -26.56 -18.48 -16.30
N VAL A 136 -25.66 -17.69 -16.91
CA VAL A 136 -25.42 -16.28 -16.53
C VAL A 136 -26.50 -15.35 -17.08
N GLU A 137 -27.03 -15.63 -18.27
CA GLU A 137 -28.10 -14.84 -18.90
C GLU A 137 -29.40 -14.78 -18.07
N PRO A 138 -29.99 -15.89 -17.61
CA PRO A 138 -31.25 -15.84 -16.86
C PRO A 138 -31.11 -15.16 -15.49
N PHE A 139 -29.90 -15.16 -14.91
CA PHE A 139 -29.63 -14.46 -13.65
C PHE A 139 -29.60 -12.93 -13.83
N CYS A 140 -28.95 -12.45 -14.90
CA CYS A 140 -28.92 -11.03 -15.24
C CYS A 140 -30.31 -10.48 -15.60
N GLU A 141 -31.14 -11.26 -16.29
CA GLU A 141 -32.53 -10.87 -16.59
C GLU A 141 -33.38 -10.75 -15.33
N LYS A 142 -33.27 -11.71 -14.41
CA LYS A 142 -34.04 -11.69 -13.15
C LYS A 142 -33.67 -10.52 -12.24
N ILE A 143 -32.40 -10.14 -12.19
CA ILE A 143 -31.96 -8.95 -11.44
C ILE A 143 -32.52 -7.68 -12.08
N ASN A 144 -32.53 -7.58 -13.41
CA ASN A 144 -33.09 -6.43 -14.11
C ASN A 144 -34.61 -6.29 -13.93
N GLU A 145 -35.35 -7.40 -13.80
CA GLU A 145 -36.78 -7.35 -13.49
C GLU A 145 -37.05 -6.83 -12.07
N LEU A 146 -36.30 -7.29 -11.07
CA LEU A 146 -36.44 -6.82 -9.68
C LEU A 146 -36.14 -5.32 -9.54
N ILE A 147 -35.12 -4.82 -10.25
CA ILE A 147 -34.77 -3.39 -10.26
C ILE A 147 -35.88 -2.54 -10.91
N LYS A 148 -36.59 -3.09 -11.89
CA LYS A 148 -37.72 -2.40 -12.54
C LYS A 148 -38.97 -2.40 -11.67
N SER A 149 -39.19 -3.45 -10.88
CA SER A 149 -40.37 -3.56 -10.01
C SER A 149 -40.31 -2.69 -8.75
N GLU A 150 -39.12 -2.26 -8.30
CA GLU A 150 -38.97 -1.32 -7.18
C GLU A 150 -39.22 0.16 -7.56
N LYS A 151 -39.38 0.46 -8.85
CA LYS A 151 -39.61 1.83 -9.34
C LYS A 151 -41.05 2.10 -9.77
N ASN A 152 -42.01 1.27 -9.37
CA ASN A 152 -43.44 1.46 -9.61
C ASN A 152 -44.21 1.53 -8.30
#